data_AF-A0A0Q7BZI0-F1
#
_entry.id   AF-A0A0Q7BZI0-F1
#
_cell.length_a   1.000
_cell.length_b   1.000
_cell.length_c   1.000
_cell.angle_alpha   90.00
_cell.angle_beta   90.00
_cell.angle_gamma   90.00
#
_symmetry.space_group_name_H-M   'P 1'
#
loop_
_entity.id
_entity.type
_entity.pdbx_description
1 polymer ?
#
loop_
_entity_poly.entity_id
_entity_poly.type
_entity_poly.pdbx_seq_one_letter_code
_entity_poly.pdbx_strand_id
1 'polypeptide(L)'
;MSGAAEKTGVARTLGYLAWVVVMGFFFANAEIQIEGGAGWATSLPTWRIENSIWLDLFWGGRAMTGYHAWVFTFMALVFFSPLAFNGRWTWRDVGLAVAGLIVFWVCEDFLWFIINPAFGWARFNAVDAFWHKHWVWGAPVDYWGGLAVAALILGTRHWRREKKKQ
;
A
#
# COMPACT_ATOMS: atom_id res chain seq x y z
N MET A 1 15.24 -9.83 31.20
CA MET A 1 14.69 -10.61 30.05
C MET A 1 13.62 -9.86 29.23
N SER A 2 12.94 -8.84 29.75
CA SER A 2 11.83 -8.12 29.08
C SER A 2 12.22 -7.24 27.87
N GLY A 3 13.34 -6.52 27.94
CA GLY A 3 13.80 -5.65 26.84
C GLY A 3 14.28 -6.38 25.59
N ALA A 4 14.79 -7.61 25.73
CA ALA A 4 15.17 -8.45 24.59
C ALA A 4 13.95 -8.90 23.77
N ALA A 5 12.83 -9.23 24.43
CA ALA A 5 11.59 -9.69 23.77
C ALA A 5 10.83 -8.57 23.02
N GLU A 6 11.14 -7.30 23.32
CA GLU A 6 10.60 -6.12 22.67
C GLU A 6 11.40 -5.71 21.45
N LYS A 7 12.75 -5.70 21.59
CA LYS A 7 13.67 -5.57 20.46
C LYS A 7 13.38 -6.61 19.38
N THR A 8 13.08 -7.86 19.77
CA THR A 8 12.66 -8.90 18.82
C THR A 8 11.30 -8.64 18.19
N GLY A 9 10.38 -7.94 18.87
CA GLY A 9 9.07 -7.56 18.33
C GLY A 9 9.17 -6.47 17.26
N VAL A 10 9.92 -5.41 17.53
CA VAL A 10 10.16 -4.32 16.57
C VAL A 10 10.98 -4.83 15.39
N ALA A 11 12.05 -5.58 15.62
CA ALA A 11 12.86 -6.17 14.56
C ALA A 11 12.03 -7.07 13.61
N ARG A 12 11.10 -7.86 14.15
CA ARG A 12 10.18 -8.66 13.33
C ARG A 12 9.23 -7.79 12.50
N THR A 13 8.73 -6.68 13.04
CA THR A 13 7.92 -5.74 12.27
C THR A 13 8.73 -5.09 11.16
N LEU A 14 9.98 -4.67 11.43
CA LEU A 14 10.86 -4.12 10.39
C LEU A 14 11.18 -5.15 9.30
N GLY A 15 11.47 -6.40 9.68
CA GLY A 15 11.68 -7.49 8.72
C GLY A 15 10.44 -7.76 7.86
N TYR A 16 9.24 -7.70 8.46
CA TYR A 16 7.98 -7.77 7.72
C TYR A 16 7.81 -6.61 6.74
N LEU A 17 8.08 -5.36 7.15
CA LEU A 17 7.98 -4.20 6.27
C LEU A 17 8.99 -4.26 5.12
N ALA A 18 10.22 -4.71 5.38
CA ALA A 18 11.21 -4.94 4.34
C ALA A 18 10.72 -5.98 3.33
N TRP A 19 10.09 -7.07 3.80
CA TRP A 19 9.47 -8.06 2.94
C TRP A 19 8.34 -7.48 2.09
N VAL A 20 7.50 -6.63 2.68
CA VAL A 20 6.42 -5.93 1.96
C VAL A 20 6.97 -5.03 0.85
N VAL A 21 8.06 -4.31 1.09
CA VAL A 21 8.73 -3.50 0.06
C VAL A 21 9.25 -4.37 -1.09
N VAL A 22 9.83 -5.53 -0.78
CA VAL A 22 10.27 -6.50 -1.82
C VAL A 22 9.08 -6.99 -2.63
N MET A 23 7.95 -7.32 -1.98
CA MET A 23 6.72 -7.68 -2.71
C MET A 23 6.25 -6.55 -3.62
N GLY A 24 6.25 -5.30 -3.13
CA GLY A 24 5.88 -4.12 -3.93
C GLY A 24 6.80 -3.94 -5.13
N PHE A 25 8.11 -4.13 -4.98
CA PHE A 25 9.05 -4.08 -6.10
C PHE A 25 8.72 -5.09 -7.21
N PHE A 26 8.41 -6.34 -6.85
CA PHE A 26 8.05 -7.36 -7.83
C PHE A 26 6.67 -7.13 -8.46
N PHE A 27 5.76 -6.48 -7.74
CA PHE A 27 4.42 -6.16 -8.25
C PHE A 27 4.40 -4.91 -9.14
N ALA A 28 5.31 -3.97 -8.91
CA ALA A 28 5.51 -2.78 -9.76
C ALA A 28 6.15 -3.14 -11.11
N ASN A 29 7.23 -3.94 -11.13
CA ASN A 29 7.52 -4.81 -12.29
C ASN A 29 6.31 -5.76 -12.46
N ALA A 30 6.09 -6.60 -13.44
CA ALA A 30 4.74 -7.17 -13.68
C ALA A 30 3.67 -6.10 -14.02
N GLU A 31 3.31 -5.14 -13.15
CA GLU A 31 2.33 -4.09 -13.49
C GLU A 31 2.83 -3.18 -14.63
N ILE A 32 4.11 -2.77 -14.60
CA ILE A 32 4.74 -2.03 -15.71
C ILE A 32 4.67 -2.80 -17.03
N GLN A 33 4.78 -4.12 -17.00
CA GLN A 33 4.80 -4.96 -18.18
C GLN A 33 3.41 -5.08 -18.82
N ILE A 34 2.33 -4.93 -18.03
CA ILE A 34 0.96 -4.95 -18.55
C ILE A 34 0.44 -3.54 -18.84
N GLU A 35 0.82 -2.50 -18.09
CA GLU A 35 0.33 -1.13 -18.27
C GLU A 35 1.21 -0.27 -19.17
N GLY A 36 2.52 -0.58 -19.25
CA GLY A 36 3.50 0.21 -19.98
C GLY A 36 3.54 1.66 -19.51
N GLY A 37 3.55 2.60 -20.46
CA GLY A 37 3.55 4.04 -20.19
C GLY A 37 2.16 4.67 -20.05
N ALA A 38 1.09 3.89 -20.19
CA ALA A 38 -0.27 4.44 -20.17
C ALA A 38 -0.74 4.71 -18.73
N GLY A 39 -0.31 3.86 -17.79
CA GLY A 39 -0.62 3.95 -16.36
C GLY A 39 -2.10 3.76 -16.04
N TRP A 40 -2.36 3.43 -14.77
CA TRP A 40 -3.70 3.31 -14.20
C TRP A 40 -4.64 2.43 -15.04
N ALA A 41 -4.09 1.36 -15.59
CA ALA A 41 -4.74 0.41 -16.46
C ALA A 41 -5.47 1.03 -17.67
N THR A 42 -5.14 2.25 -18.12
CA THR A 42 -5.91 2.97 -19.17
C THR A 42 -6.00 2.22 -20.50
N SER A 43 -4.97 1.44 -20.86
CA SER A 43 -4.95 0.62 -22.08
C SER A 43 -5.42 -0.82 -21.89
N LEU A 44 -5.73 -1.26 -20.65
CA LEU A 44 -6.12 -2.65 -20.41
C LEU A 44 -7.57 -2.93 -20.85
N PRO A 45 -7.87 -4.15 -21.34
CA PRO A 45 -9.20 -4.57 -21.78
C PRO A 45 -10.10 -4.93 -20.59
N THR A 46 -10.37 -3.95 -19.73
CA THR A 46 -11.18 -4.11 -18.52
C THR A 46 -12.36 -3.14 -18.50
N TRP A 47 -13.44 -3.51 -17.79
CA TRP A 47 -14.53 -2.59 -17.48
C TRP A 47 -14.05 -1.42 -16.61
N ARG A 48 -14.76 -0.28 -16.67
CA ARG A 48 -14.43 0.94 -15.92
C ARG A 48 -15.67 1.62 -15.37
N ILE A 49 -15.54 2.18 -14.17
CA ILE A 49 -16.50 3.11 -13.57
C ILE A 49 -15.74 4.43 -13.40
N GLU A 50 -16.14 5.44 -14.16
CA GLU A 50 -15.42 6.72 -14.23
C GLU A 50 -15.99 7.78 -13.28
N ASN A 51 -17.30 7.77 -13.05
CA ASN A 51 -17.99 8.80 -12.28
C ASN A 51 -18.92 8.15 -11.24
N SER A 52 -18.64 8.39 -9.96
CA SER A 52 -19.50 8.00 -8.85
C SER A 52 -19.07 8.75 -7.59
N ILE A 53 -20.05 9.19 -6.78
CA ILE A 53 -19.78 9.80 -5.46
C ILE A 53 -18.93 8.90 -4.55
N TRP A 54 -19.06 7.58 -4.71
CA TRP A 54 -18.29 6.61 -3.94
C TRP A 54 -16.80 6.61 -4.33
N LEU A 55 -16.50 6.91 -5.58
CA LEU A 55 -15.12 7.05 -6.03
C LEU A 55 -14.49 8.31 -5.45
N ASP A 56 -15.24 9.41 -5.40
CA ASP A 56 -14.75 10.66 -4.80
C ASP A 56 -14.46 10.51 -3.30
N LEU A 57 -15.31 9.78 -2.57
CA LEU A 57 -15.16 9.58 -1.13
C LEU A 57 -14.10 8.53 -0.76
N PHE A 58 -14.00 7.42 -1.50
CA PHE A 58 -13.21 6.25 -1.09
C PHE A 58 -12.10 5.85 -2.06
N TRP A 59 -12.06 6.43 -3.25
CA TRP A 59 -11.13 6.06 -4.32
C TRP A 59 -10.34 7.26 -4.87
N GLY A 60 -10.23 8.34 -4.09
CA GLY A 60 -9.55 9.58 -4.50
C GLY A 60 -10.14 10.23 -5.75
N GLY A 61 -11.38 9.86 -6.11
CA GLY A 61 -12.07 10.22 -7.34
C GLY A 61 -11.39 9.73 -8.62
N ARG A 62 -10.61 8.66 -8.55
CA ARG A 62 -9.99 8.00 -9.71
C ARG A 62 -11.01 7.07 -10.37
N ALA A 63 -10.81 6.74 -11.63
CA ALA A 63 -11.61 5.70 -12.27
C ALA A 63 -11.32 4.34 -11.60
N MET A 64 -12.36 3.62 -11.19
CA MET A 64 -12.24 2.22 -10.79
C MET A 64 -12.26 1.36 -12.04
N THR A 65 -11.16 0.66 -12.30
CA THR A 65 -11.09 -0.33 -13.38
C THR A 65 -11.26 -1.73 -12.81
N GLY A 66 -11.77 -2.65 -13.61
CA GLY A 66 -11.86 -4.06 -13.20
C GLY A 66 -10.52 -4.67 -12.83
N TYR A 67 -9.44 -4.28 -13.51
CA TYR A 67 -8.08 -4.62 -13.11
C TYR A 67 -7.82 -4.24 -11.65
N HIS A 68 -8.03 -2.98 -11.28
CA HIS A 68 -7.84 -2.53 -9.90
C HIS A 68 -8.80 -3.23 -8.93
N ALA A 69 -10.08 -3.38 -9.27
CA ALA A 69 -11.04 -4.05 -8.39
C ALA A 69 -10.58 -5.47 -8.00
N TRP A 70 -10.07 -6.23 -8.96
CA TRP A 70 -9.59 -7.60 -8.72
C TRP A 70 -8.22 -7.63 -8.04
N VAL A 71 -7.28 -6.80 -8.48
CA VAL A 71 -5.92 -6.75 -7.91
C VAL A 71 -5.92 -6.25 -6.47
N PHE A 72 -6.67 -5.19 -6.16
CA PHE A 72 -6.77 -4.68 -4.79
C PHE A 72 -7.39 -5.72 -3.86
N THR A 73 -8.45 -6.40 -4.31
CA THR A 73 -9.09 -7.47 -3.53
C THR A 73 -8.15 -8.66 -3.34
N PHE A 74 -7.46 -9.09 -4.39
CA PHE A 74 -6.51 -10.19 -4.33
C PHE A 74 -5.38 -9.90 -3.34
N MET A 75 -4.76 -8.73 -3.41
CA MET A 75 -3.71 -8.36 -2.47
C MET A 75 -4.24 -8.22 -1.04
N ALA A 76 -5.45 -7.71 -0.84
CA ALA A 76 -6.07 -7.74 0.49
C ALA A 76 -6.17 -9.19 1.02
N LEU A 77 -6.61 -10.15 0.20
CA LEU A 77 -6.62 -11.57 0.59
C LEU A 77 -5.21 -12.10 0.92
N VAL A 78 -4.18 -11.73 0.15
CA VAL A 78 -2.78 -12.10 0.44
C VAL A 78 -2.34 -11.59 1.80
N PHE A 79 -2.58 -10.32 2.11
CA PHE A 79 -2.18 -9.72 3.39
C PHE A 79 -2.96 -10.27 4.59
N PHE A 80 -4.23 -10.63 4.38
CA PHE A 80 -5.07 -11.25 5.41
C PHE A 80 -4.94 -12.78 5.48
N SER A 81 -4.23 -13.40 4.53
CA SER A 81 -4.06 -14.86 4.48
C SER A 81 -3.52 -15.47 5.77
N PRO A 82 -2.56 -14.87 6.52
CA PRO A 82 -2.11 -15.46 7.77
C PRO A 82 -3.20 -15.48 8.84
N LEU A 83 -4.13 -14.53 8.84
CA LEU A 83 -5.25 -14.51 9.79
C LEU A 83 -6.27 -15.58 9.44
N ALA A 84 -6.58 -15.72 8.14
CA ALA A 84 -7.49 -16.73 7.63
C ALA A 84 -6.97 -18.15 7.92
N PHE A 85 -5.72 -18.46 7.57
CA PHE A 85 -5.16 -19.80 7.73
C PHE A 85 -4.82 -20.17 9.17
N ASN A 86 -4.44 -19.21 10.01
CA ASN A 86 -4.19 -19.48 11.43
C ASN A 86 -5.47 -19.42 12.28
N GLY A 87 -6.63 -19.10 11.71
CA GLY A 87 -7.91 -19.00 12.41
C GLY A 87 -7.93 -17.94 13.52
N ARG A 88 -7.02 -16.97 13.49
CA ARG A 88 -6.83 -16.00 14.59
C ARG A 88 -6.98 -14.57 14.10
N TRP A 89 -8.05 -13.94 14.55
CA TRP A 89 -8.44 -12.57 14.17
C TRP A 89 -8.34 -11.62 15.36
N THR A 90 -7.12 -11.23 15.72
CA THR A 90 -6.94 -10.16 16.71
C THR A 90 -6.84 -8.81 16.03
N TRP A 91 -7.36 -7.76 16.67
CA TRP A 91 -7.22 -6.38 16.18
C TRP A 91 -5.76 -5.96 15.93
N ARG A 92 -4.81 -6.54 16.66
CA ARG A 92 -3.38 -6.27 16.43
C ARG A 92 -2.93 -6.86 15.09
N ASP A 93 -3.33 -8.09 14.79
CA ASP A 93 -2.93 -8.79 13.57
C ASP A 93 -3.64 -8.23 12.35
N VAL A 94 -4.93 -7.87 12.49
CA VAL A 94 -5.68 -7.11 11.49
C VAL A 94 -4.97 -5.78 11.22
N GLY A 95 -4.60 -5.04 12.27
CA GLY A 95 -3.85 -3.79 12.11
C GLY A 95 -2.51 -3.98 11.39
N LEU A 96 -1.76 -5.05 11.67
CA LEU A 96 -0.50 -5.32 10.97
C LEU A 96 -0.71 -5.64 9.48
N ALA A 97 -1.74 -6.43 9.16
CA ALA A 97 -2.11 -6.74 7.78
C ALA A 97 -2.52 -5.47 7.02
N VAL A 98 -3.35 -4.61 7.63
CA VAL A 98 -3.75 -3.31 7.05
C VAL A 98 -2.56 -2.38 6.87
N ALA A 99 -1.69 -2.24 7.88
CA ALA A 99 -0.50 -1.40 7.77
C ALA A 99 0.45 -1.90 6.67
N GLY A 100 0.63 -3.22 6.56
CA GLY A 100 1.40 -3.82 5.47
C GLY A 100 0.78 -3.58 4.10
N LEU A 101 -0.54 -3.72 3.97
CA LEU A 101 -1.25 -3.47 2.72
C LEU A 101 -1.14 -2.00 2.28
N ILE A 102 -1.22 -1.06 3.23
CA ILE A 102 -1.02 0.38 2.94
C ILE A 102 0.41 0.64 2.47
N VAL A 103 1.41 0.15 3.22
CA VAL A 103 2.83 0.33 2.85
C VAL A 103 3.11 -0.32 1.50
N PHE A 104 2.52 -1.48 1.22
CA PHE A 104 2.61 -2.14 -0.07
C PHE A 104 2.18 -1.22 -1.20
N TRP A 105 0.94 -0.70 -1.18
CA TRP A 105 0.44 0.14 -2.27
C TRP A 105 1.23 1.45 -2.44
N VAL A 106 1.66 2.07 -1.34
CA VAL A 106 2.48 3.29 -1.44
C VAL A 106 3.85 2.98 -2.05
N CYS A 107 4.52 1.91 -1.60
CA CYS A 107 5.82 1.54 -2.11
C CYS A 107 5.75 1.02 -3.55
N GLU A 108 4.75 0.22 -3.86
CA GLU A 108 4.49 -0.34 -5.18
C GLU A 108 4.25 0.78 -6.19
N ASP A 109 3.26 1.66 -5.99
CA ASP A 109 2.95 2.76 -6.92
C ASP A 109 4.14 3.73 -7.05
N PHE A 110 4.87 4.02 -5.97
CA PHE A 110 6.11 4.82 -6.05
C PHE A 110 7.19 4.12 -6.88
N LEU A 111 7.43 2.83 -6.63
CA LEU A 111 8.41 2.04 -7.39
C LEU A 111 7.99 1.93 -8.85
N TRP A 112 6.69 1.78 -9.14
CA TRP A 112 6.12 1.78 -10.48
C TRP A 112 6.60 3.01 -11.24
N PHE A 113 6.43 4.21 -10.67
CA PHE A 113 6.90 5.44 -11.32
C PHE A 113 8.42 5.47 -11.52
N ILE A 114 9.19 5.15 -10.47
CA ILE A 114 10.63 5.35 -10.49
C ILE A 114 11.34 4.35 -11.40
N ILE A 115 10.86 3.11 -11.49
CA ILE A 115 11.51 2.06 -12.29
C ILE A 115 10.90 1.95 -13.70
N ASN A 116 9.70 2.48 -13.95
CA ASN A 116 9.09 2.47 -15.28
C ASN A 116 9.89 3.35 -16.26
N PRO A 117 10.46 2.78 -17.35
CA PRO A 117 11.23 3.55 -18.33
C PRO A 117 10.44 4.67 -19.01
N ALA A 118 9.10 4.57 -19.05
CA ALA A 118 8.25 5.61 -19.59
C ALA A 118 8.08 6.81 -18.64
N PHE A 119 8.36 6.65 -17.35
CA PHE A 119 8.20 7.69 -16.33
C PHE A 119 9.55 8.10 -15.72
N GLY A 120 10.08 7.26 -14.84
CA GLY A 120 11.25 7.57 -14.02
C GLY A 120 11.06 8.78 -13.10
N TRP A 121 12.15 9.21 -12.48
CA TRP A 121 12.15 10.39 -11.59
C TRP A 121 11.67 11.68 -12.25
N ALA A 122 11.91 11.85 -13.56
CA ALA A 122 11.55 13.07 -14.28
C ALA A 122 10.02 13.25 -14.40
N ARG A 123 9.27 12.15 -14.41
CA ARG A 123 7.81 12.15 -14.61
C ARG A 123 7.05 11.70 -13.35
N PHE A 124 7.71 11.64 -12.20
CA PHE A 124 7.03 11.52 -10.91
C PHE A 124 6.58 12.91 -10.43
N ASN A 125 5.49 13.41 -11.03
CA ASN A 125 4.93 14.73 -10.74
C ASN A 125 3.41 14.75 -10.98
N ALA A 126 2.74 15.79 -10.50
CA ALA A 126 1.28 15.92 -10.56
C ALA A 126 0.68 15.99 -11.98
N VAL A 127 1.48 16.27 -13.01
CA VAL A 127 1.02 16.36 -14.40
C VAL A 127 1.00 14.96 -15.03
N ASP A 128 2.09 14.23 -14.91
CA ASP A 128 2.25 12.90 -15.52
C ASP A 128 1.51 11.81 -14.73
N ALA A 129 1.50 11.91 -13.40
CA ALA A 129 0.81 10.99 -12.50
C ALA A 129 -0.67 11.40 -12.30
N PHE A 130 -1.40 11.51 -13.41
CA PHE A 130 -2.73 12.12 -13.47
C PHE A 130 -3.79 11.48 -12.55
N TRP A 131 -3.58 10.23 -12.12
CA TRP A 131 -4.49 9.55 -11.18
C TRP A 131 -4.32 10.03 -9.73
N HIS A 132 -3.27 10.78 -9.41
CA HIS A 132 -3.10 11.42 -8.11
C HIS A 132 -3.49 12.89 -8.19
N LYS A 133 -4.69 13.25 -7.71
CA LYS A 133 -5.25 14.60 -7.85
C LYS A 133 -4.55 15.66 -6.99
N HIS A 134 -4.00 15.25 -5.84
CA HIS A 134 -3.46 16.17 -4.84
C HIS A 134 -2.03 15.78 -4.46
N TRP A 135 -1.14 16.77 -4.46
CA TRP A 135 0.28 16.60 -4.22
C TRP A 135 0.77 17.58 -3.15
N VAL A 136 1.68 17.12 -2.29
CA VAL A 136 2.36 17.97 -1.31
C VAL A 136 3.77 17.41 -1.08
N TRP A 137 4.75 18.30 -0.89
CA TRP A 137 6.15 17.94 -0.64
C TRP A 137 6.74 16.91 -1.62
N GLY A 138 6.36 17.00 -2.89
CA GLY A 138 6.91 16.17 -3.97
C GLY A 138 6.32 14.76 -4.10
N ALA A 139 5.23 14.44 -3.40
CA ALA A 139 4.52 13.16 -3.55
C ALA A 139 2.99 13.33 -3.41
N PRO A 140 2.18 12.35 -3.84
CA PRO A 140 0.74 12.35 -3.63
C PRO A 140 0.34 12.48 -2.16
N VAL A 141 -0.71 13.26 -1.89
CA VAL A 141 -1.30 13.37 -0.54
C VAL A 141 -1.72 12.00 0.00
N ASP A 142 -2.21 11.13 -0.87
CA ASP A 142 -2.63 9.76 -0.52
C ASP A 142 -1.47 8.92 0.04
N TYR A 143 -0.23 9.16 -0.40
CA TYR A 143 0.95 8.50 0.16
C TYR A 143 1.20 8.94 1.59
N TRP A 144 1.21 10.26 1.82
CA TRP A 144 1.43 10.83 3.15
C TRP A 144 0.34 10.40 4.13
N GLY A 145 -0.92 10.45 3.71
CA GLY A 145 -2.06 10.00 4.49
C GLY A 145 -1.96 8.51 4.82
N GLY A 146 -1.68 7.66 3.82
CA GLY A 146 -1.50 6.23 4.00
C GLY A 146 -0.37 5.91 4.99
N LEU A 147 0.83 6.47 4.77
CA LEU A 147 1.98 6.24 5.65
C LEU A 147 1.73 6.75 7.08
N ALA A 148 1.03 7.88 7.25
CA ALA A 148 0.65 8.37 8.57
C ALA A 148 -0.29 7.40 9.30
N VAL A 149 -1.29 6.85 8.60
CA VAL A 149 -2.19 5.83 9.15
C VAL A 149 -1.42 4.55 9.51
N ALA A 150 -0.54 4.07 8.63
CA ALA A 150 0.29 2.90 8.89
C ALA A 150 1.20 3.13 10.11
N ALA A 151 1.84 4.29 10.21
CA ALA A 151 2.68 4.67 11.35
C ALA A 151 1.87 4.71 12.66
N LEU A 152 0.64 5.24 12.64
CA LEU A 152 -0.24 5.25 13.82
C LEU A 152 -0.62 3.83 14.25
N ILE A 153 -0.95 2.94 13.32
CA ILE A 153 -1.27 1.54 13.62
C ILE A 153 -0.06 0.82 14.23
N LEU A 154 1.13 0.99 13.65
CA LEU A 154 2.34 0.36 14.15
C LEU A 154 2.79 0.95 15.50
N GLY A 155 2.67 2.27 15.67
CA GLY A 155 2.95 2.97 16.92
C GLY A 155 2.04 2.47 18.04
N THR A 156 0.73 2.42 17.82
CA THR A 156 -0.22 1.88 18.81
C THR A 156 0.01 0.39 19.09
N ARG A 157 0.39 -0.39 18.07
CA ARG A 157 0.76 -1.82 18.20
C ARG A 157 1.94 -2.03 19.13
N HIS A 158 2.94 -1.15 19.16
CA HIS A 158 4.11 -1.31 20.02
C HIS A 158 3.96 -0.58 21.37
N TRP A 159 3.34 0.60 21.40
CA TRP A 159 3.07 1.36 22.64
C TRP A 159 2.23 0.59 23.68
N ARG A 160 1.15 -0.07 23.25
CA ARG A 160 0.29 -0.87 24.17
C ARG A 160 1.01 -2.08 24.76
N ARG A 161 2.18 -2.44 24.24
CA ARG A 161 3.01 -3.53 24.75
C ARG A 161 3.88 -3.07 25.91
N GLU A 162 4.37 -1.83 25.87
CA GLU A 162 5.11 -1.20 26.96
C GLU A 162 4.21 -0.97 28.19
N LYS A 163 2.99 -0.43 28.01
CA LYS A 163 2.07 -0.17 29.12
C LYS A 163 1.54 -1.41 29.85
N LYS A 164 1.48 -2.58 29.20
CA LYS A 164 1.10 -3.83 29.87
C LYS A 164 2.23 -4.43 30.73
N LYS A 165 3.43 -3.85 30.64
CA LYS A 165 4.62 -4.30 31.38
C LYS A 165 4.98 -3.38 32.54
N GLN A 166 4.32 -2.22 32.67
CA GLN A 166 4.31 -1.36 33.86
C GLN A 166 3.20 -1.82 34.79
#